data_AF-A0A1C5LW87-F1
#
_entry.id   AF-A0A1C5LW87-F1
#
_cell.length_a   1.000
_cell.length_b   1.000
_cell.length_c   1.000
_cell.angle_alpha   90.00
_cell.angle_beta   90.00
_cell.angle_gamma   90.00
#
_symmetry.space_group_name_H-M   'P 1'
#
loop_
_entity.id
_entity.type
_entity.pdbx_description
1 polymer ?
#
loop_
_entity_poly.entity_id
_entity_poly.type
_entity_poly.pdbx_seq_one_letter_code
_entity_poly.pdbx_strand_id
1 'polypeptide(L)'
;MRNLLKMERYQLSHNFLYWCGVVGIFLIGFFTAETYVPEVMGPTGGAATSLADIFNGMVYDSTFLLILMSSILALILGQEFSCRTVDLEITAGHSRKAIFFSKVITYLIAFNVMALVYPIAGCIREVSRFGFFDGGSFIYQAVKAVLYSLLLNSATFFIAIWICFSLRNSAKAIAVTAVTTFVLSLYLGFGMMLKFPVAFLPTYQIREAVTSTAIFQPFPILIGIVWVVALLILSWCSFRKCELK
;
A
#
# COMPACT_ATOMS: atom_id res chain seq x y z
N MET A 1 -14.71 2.34 20.24
CA MET A 1 -13.98 2.38 18.96
C MET A 1 -13.92 3.79 18.35
N ARG A 2 -15.03 4.56 18.29
CA ARG A 2 -15.02 5.93 17.73
C ARG A 2 -13.95 6.86 18.32
N ASN A 3 -13.76 6.84 19.65
CA ASN A 3 -12.75 7.68 20.31
C ASN A 3 -11.32 7.25 19.95
N LEU A 4 -11.06 5.94 19.86
CA LEU A 4 -9.77 5.40 19.41
C LEU A 4 -9.47 5.84 17.97
N LEU A 5 -10.42 5.67 17.05
CA LEU A 5 -10.25 6.11 15.65
C LEU A 5 -9.98 7.62 15.55
N LYS A 6 -10.63 8.43 16.40
CA LYS A 6 -10.37 9.87 16.47
C LYS A 6 -8.95 10.17 16.96
N MET A 7 -8.49 9.46 17.98
CA MET A 7 -7.14 9.59 18.53
C MET A 7 -6.07 9.20 17.49
N GLU A 8 -6.20 8.01 16.90
CA GLU A 8 -5.30 7.47 15.88
C GLU A 8 -5.20 8.41 14.68
N ARG A 9 -6.34 8.87 14.16
CA ARG A 9 -6.39 9.84 13.06
C ARG A 9 -5.68 11.15 13.43
N TYR A 10 -5.86 11.63 14.65
CA TYR A 10 -5.23 12.85 15.14
C TYR A 10 -3.71 12.70 15.26
N GLN A 11 -3.24 11.57 15.79
CA GLN A 11 -1.81 11.27 15.89
C GLN A 11 -1.16 11.20 14.51
N LEU A 12 -1.78 10.47 13.57
CA LEU A 12 -1.25 10.34 12.22
C LEU A 12 -1.28 11.67 11.45
N SER A 13 -2.36 12.46 11.58
CA SER A 13 -2.46 13.75 10.88
C SER A 13 -1.48 14.80 11.38
N HIS A 14 -0.91 14.64 12.58
CA HIS A 14 0.13 15.52 13.12
C HIS A 14 1.52 14.88 13.08
N ASN A 15 1.64 13.69 12.48
CA ASN A 15 2.92 13.01 12.39
C ASN A 15 3.76 13.58 11.24
N PHE A 16 4.90 14.20 11.57
CA PHE A 16 5.83 14.77 10.60
C PHE A 16 6.33 13.73 9.59
N LEU A 17 6.65 12.51 10.03
CA LEU A 17 7.19 11.46 9.16
C LEU A 17 6.16 10.99 8.13
N TYR A 18 4.88 10.93 8.52
CA TYR A 18 3.80 10.60 7.59
C TYR A 18 3.69 11.64 6.47
N TRP A 19 3.61 12.93 6.81
CA TRP A 19 3.52 13.99 5.80
C TRP A 19 4.80 14.15 4.97
N CYS A 20 5.96 13.98 5.58
CA CYS A 20 7.23 13.94 4.86
C CYS A 20 7.22 12.78 3.84
N GLY A 21 6.71 11.61 4.21
CA GLY A 21 6.48 10.47 3.32
C GLY A 21 5.54 10.79 2.17
N VAL A 22 4.36 11.38 2.47
CA VAL A 22 3.38 11.82 1.45
C VAL A 22 4.02 12.75 0.43
N VAL A 23 4.75 13.77 0.89
CA VAL A 23 5.43 14.74 0.01
C VAL A 23 6.55 14.05 -0.79
N GLY A 24 7.33 13.18 -0.16
CA GLY A 24 8.37 12.41 -0.85
C GLY A 24 7.80 11.55 -1.99
N ILE A 25 6.68 10.86 -1.74
CA ILE A 25 5.99 10.04 -2.76
C ILE A 25 5.41 10.90 -3.87
N PHE A 26 4.83 12.05 -3.53
CA PHE A 26 4.36 13.01 -4.52
C PHE A 26 5.50 13.46 -5.45
N LEU A 27 6.66 13.82 -4.89
CA LEU A 27 7.82 14.23 -5.68
C LEU A 27 8.33 13.10 -6.56
N ILE A 28 8.44 11.88 -6.02
CA ILE A 28 8.83 10.70 -6.81
C ILE A 28 7.84 10.49 -7.96
N GLY A 29 6.53 10.55 -7.72
CA GLY A 29 5.50 10.47 -8.78
C GLY A 29 5.63 11.55 -9.82
N PHE A 30 5.77 12.81 -9.39
CA PHE A 30 5.88 13.94 -10.29
C PHE A 30 7.11 13.86 -11.22
N PHE A 31 8.27 13.45 -10.70
CA PHE A 31 9.49 13.32 -11.49
C PHE A 31 9.56 12.04 -12.32
N THR A 32 9.00 10.93 -11.83
CA THR A 32 8.99 9.66 -12.58
C THR A 32 7.90 9.62 -13.66
N ALA A 33 6.93 10.54 -13.66
CA ALA A 33 5.86 10.53 -14.67
C ALA A 33 6.35 10.51 -16.12
N GLU A 34 7.42 11.23 -16.39
CA GLU A 34 8.00 11.33 -17.73
C GLU A 34 8.51 9.97 -18.24
N THR A 35 8.95 9.07 -17.35
CA THR A 35 9.44 7.74 -17.74
C THR A 35 8.33 6.81 -18.23
N TYR A 36 7.07 7.07 -17.84
CA TYR A 36 5.91 6.29 -18.27
C TYR A 36 5.34 6.73 -19.61
N VAL A 37 5.78 7.88 -20.14
CA VAL A 37 5.32 8.36 -21.44
C VAL A 37 5.79 7.47 -22.60
N PRO A 38 7.07 7.05 -22.68
CA PRO A 38 7.51 6.12 -23.72
C PRO A 38 7.13 4.66 -23.41
N GLU A 39 7.02 4.27 -22.14
CA GLU A 39 6.83 2.88 -21.71
C GLU A 39 5.87 2.75 -20.52
N VAL A 40 4.57 2.69 -20.78
CA VAL A 40 3.55 2.72 -19.71
C VAL A 40 3.59 1.48 -18.81
N MET A 41 3.83 0.30 -19.40
CA MET A 41 3.79 -1.01 -18.70
C MET A 41 5.07 -1.81 -18.96
N GLY A 42 6.20 -1.10 -19.05
CA GLY A 42 7.50 -1.66 -19.41
C GLY A 42 7.69 -1.87 -20.92
N PRO A 43 8.70 -2.67 -21.34
CA PRO A 43 9.15 -2.75 -22.73
C PRO A 43 8.11 -3.22 -23.76
N THR A 44 7.00 -3.80 -23.29
CA THR A 44 5.90 -4.30 -24.13
C THR A 44 4.65 -3.42 -24.08
N GLY A 45 4.60 -2.42 -23.19
CA GLY A 45 3.43 -1.56 -22.96
C GLY A 45 3.28 -0.42 -23.97
N GLY A 46 4.33 -0.08 -24.70
CA GLY A 46 4.32 1.01 -25.68
C GLY A 46 4.16 2.40 -25.06
N ALA A 47 4.05 3.41 -25.93
CA ALA A 47 3.91 4.81 -25.54
C ALA A 47 2.51 5.13 -25.02
N ALA A 48 2.44 6.01 -24.03
CA ALA A 48 1.19 6.51 -23.46
C ALA A 48 0.39 7.25 -24.53
N THR A 49 -0.89 6.90 -24.64
CA THR A 49 -1.84 7.60 -25.53
C THR A 49 -2.79 8.50 -24.74
N SER A 50 -2.93 8.25 -23.43
CA SER A 50 -3.85 8.96 -22.55
C SER A 50 -3.30 9.14 -21.14
N LEU A 51 -3.91 10.04 -20.36
CA LEU A 51 -3.67 10.17 -18.91
C LEU A 51 -3.99 8.88 -18.13
N ALA A 52 -4.92 8.08 -18.63
CA ALA A 52 -5.33 6.84 -17.97
C ALA A 52 -4.21 5.79 -18.06
N ASP A 53 -3.50 5.78 -19.18
CA ASP A 53 -2.30 4.96 -19.38
C ASP A 53 -1.25 5.33 -18.34
N ILE A 54 -0.92 6.62 -18.18
CA ILE A 54 0.05 7.08 -17.15
C ILE A 54 -0.38 6.66 -15.75
N PHE A 55 -1.66 6.84 -15.40
CA PHE A 55 -2.19 6.42 -14.10
C PHE A 55 -2.01 4.91 -13.88
N ASN A 56 -2.38 4.11 -14.88
CA ASN A 56 -2.26 2.66 -14.87
C ASN A 56 -0.80 2.21 -14.78
N GLY A 57 0.10 2.81 -15.54
CA GLY A 57 1.53 2.52 -15.51
C GLY A 57 2.17 2.79 -14.14
N MET A 58 1.78 3.90 -13.52
CA MET A 58 2.21 4.20 -12.15
C MET A 58 1.66 3.22 -11.11
N VAL A 59 0.40 2.79 -11.24
CA VAL A 59 -0.15 1.75 -10.36
C VAL A 59 0.56 0.41 -10.59
N TYR A 60 0.90 0.10 -11.84
CA TYR A 60 1.62 -1.11 -12.25
C TYR A 60 3.02 -1.20 -11.59
N ASP A 61 3.76 -0.10 -11.52
CA ASP A 61 5.13 -0.08 -10.95
C ASP A 61 5.22 0.38 -9.48
N SER A 62 4.07 0.48 -8.80
CA SER A 62 3.99 0.87 -7.38
C SER A 62 4.77 -0.05 -6.41
N THR A 63 5.25 -1.20 -6.88
CA THR A 63 6.05 -2.18 -6.13
C THR A 63 7.26 -1.63 -5.38
N PHE A 64 8.01 -0.70 -5.98
CA PHE A 64 9.14 -0.07 -5.29
C PHE A 64 8.65 0.84 -4.16
N LEU A 65 7.57 1.58 -4.40
CA LEU A 65 6.98 2.48 -3.42
C LEU A 65 6.34 1.74 -2.25
N LEU A 66 5.81 0.53 -2.47
CA LEU A 66 5.30 -0.33 -1.41
C LEU A 66 6.34 -0.55 -0.31
N ILE A 67 7.62 -0.63 -0.65
CA ILE A 67 8.72 -0.77 0.32
C ILE A 67 8.77 0.47 1.20
N LEU A 68 8.94 1.65 0.60
CA LEU A 68 9.04 2.92 1.32
C LEU A 68 7.81 3.18 2.20
N MET A 69 6.64 3.02 1.60
CA MET A 69 5.33 3.17 2.22
C MET A 69 5.13 2.28 3.43
N SER A 70 5.36 0.98 3.24
CA SER A 70 5.20 -0.02 4.29
C SER A 70 6.20 0.21 5.41
N SER A 71 7.44 0.60 5.09
CA SER A 71 8.47 0.90 6.07
C SER A 71 8.16 2.15 6.90
N ILE A 72 7.68 3.24 6.29
CA ILE A 72 7.29 4.46 7.02
C ILE A 72 6.13 4.16 7.96
N LEU A 73 5.09 3.47 7.49
CA LEU A 73 3.96 3.14 8.36
C LEU A 73 4.30 2.09 9.41
N ALA A 74 5.18 1.13 9.11
CA ALA A 74 5.70 0.19 10.09
C ALA A 74 6.54 0.87 11.17
N LEU A 75 7.26 1.94 10.82
CA LEU A 75 7.98 2.79 11.76
C LEU A 75 7.00 3.44 12.74
N ILE A 76 5.97 4.12 12.22
CA ILE A 76 5.02 4.87 13.04
C ILE A 76 4.22 3.91 13.93
N LEU A 77 3.72 2.80 13.38
CA LEU A 77 3.01 1.78 14.16
C LEU A 77 3.93 1.10 15.19
N GLY A 78 5.17 0.81 14.82
CA GLY A 78 6.16 0.22 15.72
C GLY A 78 6.58 1.15 16.86
N GLN A 79 6.54 2.47 16.64
CA GLN A 79 6.77 3.47 17.69
C GLN A 79 5.69 3.44 18.76
N GLU A 80 4.42 3.22 18.41
CA GLU A 80 3.34 3.12 19.39
C GLU A 80 3.52 1.95 20.36
N PHE A 81 4.05 0.83 19.88
CA PHE A 81 4.45 -0.30 20.74
C PHE A 81 5.68 0.04 21.59
N SER A 82 6.67 0.70 21.01
CA SER A 82 7.93 1.02 21.70
C SER A 82 7.73 2.08 22.79
N CYS A 83 6.83 3.03 22.57
CA CYS A 83 6.48 4.11 23.49
C CYS A 83 5.34 3.73 24.46
N ARG A 84 4.90 2.47 24.46
CA ARG A 84 3.82 1.95 25.33
C ARG A 84 2.46 2.64 25.17
N THR A 85 2.21 3.31 24.05
CA THR A 85 0.90 3.92 23.75
C THR A 85 -0.20 2.85 23.76
N VAL A 86 0.10 1.67 23.22
CA VAL A 86 -0.84 0.54 23.18
C VAL A 86 -1.16 0.01 24.59
N ASP A 87 -0.17 0.00 25.49
CA ASP A 87 -0.38 -0.41 26.88
C ASP A 87 -1.27 0.61 27.61
N LEU A 88 -1.04 1.90 27.37
CA LEU A 88 -1.84 2.98 27.93
C LEU A 88 -3.30 2.90 27.48
N GLU A 89 -3.57 2.63 26.20
CA GLU A 89 -4.94 2.43 25.70
C GLU A 89 -5.67 1.28 26.42
N ILE A 90 -4.94 0.23 26.79
CA ILE A 90 -5.49 -0.92 27.52
C ILE A 90 -5.75 -0.55 28.98
N THR A 91 -4.83 0.17 29.63
CA THR A 91 -5.05 0.67 30.99
C THR A 91 -6.18 1.69 31.06
N ALA A 92 -6.44 2.44 29.98
CA ALA A 92 -7.58 3.34 29.86
C ALA A 92 -8.93 2.60 29.70
N GLY A 93 -8.93 1.26 29.69
CA GLY A 93 -10.12 0.42 29.65
C GLY A 93 -10.60 0.06 28.24
N HIS A 94 -9.82 0.32 27.20
CA HIS A 94 -10.20 -0.10 25.85
C HIS A 94 -9.96 -1.60 25.63
N SER A 95 -10.89 -2.25 24.93
CA SER A 95 -10.75 -3.67 24.60
C SER A 95 -9.66 -3.88 23.54
N ARG A 96 -8.89 -4.96 23.69
CA ARG A 96 -7.84 -5.34 22.72
C ARG A 96 -8.37 -5.43 21.28
N LYS A 97 -9.60 -5.94 21.09
CA LYS A 97 -10.25 -5.96 19.77
C LYS A 97 -10.42 -4.55 19.20
N ALA A 98 -10.93 -3.60 20.00
CA ALA A 98 -11.15 -2.24 19.54
C ALA A 98 -9.85 -1.54 19.17
N ILE A 99 -8.79 -1.75 19.95
CA ILE A 99 -7.45 -1.21 19.69
C ILE A 99 -6.89 -1.77 18.39
N PHE A 100 -6.89 -3.10 18.24
CA PHE A 100 -6.40 -3.77 17.04
C PHE A 100 -7.09 -3.26 15.77
N PHE A 101 -8.43 -3.27 15.73
CA PHE A 101 -9.16 -2.80 14.56
C PHE A 101 -9.00 -1.30 14.33
N SER A 102 -8.86 -0.49 15.39
CA SER A 102 -8.62 0.96 15.25
C SER A 102 -7.30 1.24 14.55
N LYS A 103 -6.23 0.53 14.92
CA LYS A 103 -4.91 0.65 14.27
C LYS A 103 -4.96 0.13 12.84
N VAL A 104 -5.49 -1.08 12.62
CA VAL A 104 -5.61 -1.64 11.26
C VAL A 104 -6.36 -0.69 10.33
N ILE A 105 -7.52 -0.16 10.74
CA ILE A 105 -8.32 0.74 9.90
C ILE A 105 -7.57 2.06 9.63
N THR A 106 -7.00 2.69 10.66
CA THR A 106 -6.33 4.00 10.49
C THR A 106 -5.11 3.88 9.58
N TYR A 107 -4.26 2.88 9.82
CA TYR A 107 -3.04 2.68 9.04
C TYR A 107 -3.33 2.19 7.62
N LEU A 108 -4.42 1.44 7.42
CA LEU A 108 -4.86 1.07 6.08
C LEU A 108 -5.34 2.28 5.28
N ILE A 109 -6.10 3.19 5.90
CA ILE A 109 -6.50 4.45 5.26
C ILE A 109 -5.28 5.30 4.94
N ALA A 110 -4.35 5.45 5.90
CA ALA A 110 -3.10 6.19 5.73
C ALA A 110 -2.28 5.66 4.54
N PHE A 111 -2.12 4.34 4.47
CA PHE A 111 -1.43 3.67 3.39
C PHE A 111 -2.08 3.94 2.04
N ASN A 112 -3.40 3.78 1.93
CA ASN A 112 -4.10 3.97 0.67
C ASN A 112 -4.09 5.43 0.20
N VAL A 113 -4.16 6.40 1.12
CA VAL A 113 -4.00 7.83 0.78
C VAL A 113 -2.64 8.06 0.15
N MET A 114 -1.56 7.62 0.79
CA MET A 114 -0.22 7.78 0.22
C MET A 114 -0.03 7.00 -1.09
N ALA A 115 -0.67 5.83 -1.25
CA ALA A 115 -0.52 5.00 -2.45
C ALA A 115 -1.18 5.66 -3.67
N LEU A 116 -2.26 6.42 -3.46
CA LEU A 116 -2.96 7.17 -4.50
C LEU A 116 -2.28 8.50 -4.84
N VAL A 117 -1.53 9.09 -3.90
CA VAL A 117 -0.75 10.32 -4.16
C VAL A 117 0.24 10.11 -5.31
N TYR A 118 0.83 8.92 -5.42
CA TYR A 118 1.78 8.59 -6.49
C TYR A 118 1.20 8.73 -7.91
N PRO A 119 0.15 7.96 -8.31
CA PRO A 119 -0.41 8.06 -9.65
C PRO A 119 -1.13 9.40 -9.89
N ILE A 120 -1.67 10.05 -8.86
CA ILE A 120 -2.26 11.39 -8.98
C ILE A 120 -1.18 12.43 -9.32
N ALA A 121 0.01 12.34 -8.71
CA ALA A 121 1.13 13.24 -9.02
C ALA A 121 1.57 13.11 -10.48
N GLY A 122 1.58 11.88 -11.03
CA GLY A 122 1.87 11.64 -12.44
C GLY A 122 0.84 12.26 -13.37
N CYS A 123 -0.45 12.12 -13.06
CA CYS A 123 -1.50 12.77 -13.84
C CYS A 123 -1.39 14.29 -13.81
N ILE A 124 -1.05 14.89 -12.67
CA ILE A 124 -0.84 16.35 -12.56
C ILE A 124 0.32 16.81 -13.45
N ARG A 125 1.40 16.03 -13.53
CA ARG A 125 2.56 16.35 -14.36
C ARG A 125 2.21 16.32 -15.85
N GLU A 126 1.48 15.30 -16.30
CA GLU A 126 1.25 15.02 -17.71
C GLU A 126 -0.09 15.55 -18.26
N VAL A 127 -0.91 16.21 -17.43
CA VAL A 127 -2.21 16.78 -17.85
C VAL A 127 -2.07 17.80 -18.97
N SER A 128 -0.99 18.59 -18.99
CA SER A 128 -0.74 19.58 -20.04
C SER A 128 -0.37 18.95 -21.38
N ARG A 129 0.17 17.72 -21.38
CA ARG A 129 0.62 17.01 -22.57
C ARG A 129 -0.50 16.25 -23.25
N PHE A 130 -1.31 15.52 -22.47
CA PHE A 130 -2.36 14.66 -23.01
C PHE A 130 -3.74 15.30 -22.98
N GLY A 131 -4.00 16.26 -22.09
CA GLY A 131 -5.33 16.87 -21.92
C GLY A 131 -6.40 15.89 -21.43
N PHE A 132 -7.59 16.41 -21.08
CA PHE A 132 -8.73 15.64 -20.60
C PHE A 132 -9.78 15.41 -21.71
N PHE A 133 -9.33 14.96 -22.89
CA PHE A 133 -10.21 14.86 -24.06
C PHE A 133 -11.24 13.72 -23.97
N ASP A 134 -11.01 12.72 -23.13
CA ASP A 134 -11.94 11.61 -22.90
C ASP A 134 -12.10 11.28 -21.40
N GLY A 135 -12.66 12.23 -20.65
CA GLY A 135 -12.79 12.14 -19.19
C GLY A 135 -13.60 10.92 -18.71
N GLY A 136 -14.53 10.40 -19.52
CA GLY A 136 -15.34 9.23 -19.17
C GLY A 136 -14.53 7.93 -19.15
N SER A 137 -13.72 7.68 -20.19
CA SER A 137 -12.84 6.52 -20.24
C SER A 137 -11.72 6.60 -19.20
N PHE A 138 -11.21 7.81 -18.93
CA PHE A 138 -10.24 8.06 -17.85
C PHE A 138 -10.81 7.70 -16.48
N ILE A 139 -11.97 8.26 -16.09
CA ILE A 139 -12.57 8.00 -14.77
C ILE A 139 -12.80 6.50 -14.60
N TYR A 140 -13.28 5.83 -15.64
CA TYR A 140 -13.53 4.39 -15.60
C TYR A 140 -12.26 3.56 -15.34
N GLN A 141 -11.17 3.83 -16.06
CA GLN A 141 -9.90 3.14 -15.84
C GLN A 141 -9.27 3.50 -14.50
N ALA A 142 -9.33 4.77 -14.10
CA ALA A 142 -8.84 5.23 -12.80
C ALA A 142 -9.58 4.56 -11.65
N VAL A 143 -10.92 4.48 -11.68
CA VAL A 143 -11.71 3.79 -10.66
C VAL A 143 -11.32 2.32 -10.56
N LYS A 144 -11.16 1.64 -11.70
CA LYS A 144 -10.69 0.25 -11.72
C LYS A 144 -9.33 0.11 -11.04
N ALA A 145 -8.33 0.89 -11.46
CA ALA A 145 -6.98 0.82 -10.91
C ALA A 145 -6.94 1.19 -9.40
N VAL A 146 -7.76 2.15 -8.97
CA VAL A 146 -7.95 2.48 -7.55
C VAL A 146 -8.51 1.30 -6.78
N LEU A 147 -9.55 0.62 -7.27
CA LEU A 147 -10.14 -0.53 -6.58
C LEU A 147 -9.15 -1.70 -6.42
N TYR A 148 -8.39 -2.02 -7.46
CA TYR A 148 -7.36 -3.05 -7.37
C TYR A 148 -6.19 -2.63 -6.48
N SER A 149 -5.77 -1.36 -6.52
CA SER A 149 -4.77 -0.81 -5.59
C SER A 149 -5.24 -0.93 -4.14
N LEU A 150 -6.48 -0.52 -3.85
CA LEU A 150 -7.08 -0.60 -2.52
C LEU A 150 -7.09 -2.02 -1.96
N LEU A 151 -7.22 -3.05 -2.80
CA LEU A 151 -7.21 -4.45 -2.36
C LEU A 151 -5.79 -5.03 -2.31
N LEU A 152 -5.05 -4.96 -3.41
CA LEU A 152 -3.81 -5.71 -3.63
C LEU A 152 -2.59 -5.04 -3.00
N ASN A 153 -2.49 -3.70 -3.08
CA ASN A 153 -1.43 -2.98 -2.37
C ASN A 153 -1.64 -3.08 -0.86
N SER A 154 -2.90 -3.00 -0.42
CA SER A 154 -3.27 -3.25 0.97
C SER A 154 -2.90 -4.66 1.44
N ALA A 155 -3.14 -5.70 0.62
CA ALA A 155 -2.75 -7.07 0.94
C ALA A 155 -1.24 -7.20 1.23
N THR A 156 -0.42 -6.46 0.48
CA THR A 156 1.03 -6.39 0.72
C THR A 156 1.35 -5.63 2.01
N PHE A 157 0.65 -4.52 2.27
CA PHE A 157 0.83 -3.73 3.48
C PHE A 157 0.44 -4.49 4.77
N PHE A 158 -0.51 -5.43 4.70
CA PHE A 158 -0.87 -6.28 5.83
C PHE A 158 0.31 -7.11 6.36
N ILE A 159 1.34 -7.36 5.54
CA ILE A 159 2.59 -8.00 5.99
C ILE A 159 3.29 -7.12 7.02
N ALA A 160 3.39 -5.82 6.74
CA ALA A 160 3.98 -4.83 7.65
C ALA A 160 3.20 -4.75 8.97
N ILE A 161 1.86 -4.72 8.89
CA ILE A 161 0.98 -4.74 10.06
C ILE A 161 1.26 -5.97 10.92
N TRP A 162 1.29 -7.16 10.31
CA TRP A 162 1.58 -8.41 11.01
C TRP A 162 2.95 -8.40 11.70
N ILE A 163 3.98 -7.91 11.01
CA ILE A 163 5.33 -7.75 11.55
C ILE A 163 5.33 -6.81 12.76
N CYS A 164 4.65 -5.66 12.68
CA CYS A 164 4.55 -4.71 13.79
C CYS A 164 3.90 -5.35 15.02
N PHE A 165 2.76 -6.04 14.85
CA PHE A 165 2.06 -6.71 15.95
C PHE A 165 2.86 -7.88 16.54
N SER A 166 3.74 -8.51 15.76
CA SER A 166 4.56 -9.63 16.21
C SER A 166 5.82 -9.17 16.95
N LEU A 167 6.54 -8.18 16.40
CA LEU A 167 7.84 -7.73 16.91
C LEU A 167 7.74 -6.66 18.00
N ARG A 168 6.68 -5.82 17.98
CA ARG A 168 6.37 -4.81 19.01
C ARG A 168 7.54 -3.86 19.33
N ASN A 169 8.39 -3.60 18.34
CA ASN A 169 9.55 -2.74 18.47
C ASN A 169 9.74 -2.01 17.14
N SER A 170 9.96 -0.69 17.19
CA SER A 170 10.07 0.16 16.01
C SER A 170 11.21 -0.26 15.09
N ALA A 171 12.44 -0.36 15.61
CA ALA A 171 13.62 -0.70 14.83
C ALA A 171 13.49 -2.07 14.16
N LYS A 172 13.03 -3.09 14.91
CA LYS A 172 12.82 -4.43 14.36
C LYS A 172 11.69 -4.45 13.33
N ALA A 173 10.58 -3.76 13.60
CA ALA A 173 9.45 -3.71 12.69
C ALA A 173 9.82 -3.11 11.33
N ILE A 174 10.57 -2.00 11.32
CA ILE A 174 11.02 -1.35 10.08
C ILE A 174 11.97 -2.26 9.31
N ALA A 175 13.00 -2.78 9.98
CA ALA A 175 14.03 -3.58 9.35
C ALA A 175 13.43 -4.85 8.71
N VAL A 176 12.60 -5.59 9.46
CA VAL A 176 11.97 -6.81 8.95
C VAL A 176 10.95 -6.47 7.86
N THR A 177 10.18 -5.39 7.99
CA THR A 177 9.24 -4.96 6.94
C THR A 177 9.98 -4.61 5.66
N ALA A 178 11.03 -3.79 5.73
CA ALA A 178 11.80 -3.35 4.57
C ALA A 178 12.47 -4.53 3.86
N VAL A 179 13.09 -5.43 4.61
CA VAL A 179 13.74 -6.64 4.05
C VAL A 179 12.69 -7.55 3.41
N THR A 180 11.56 -7.78 4.08
CA THR A 180 10.52 -8.68 3.55
C THR A 180 9.90 -8.12 2.27
N THR A 181 9.53 -6.85 2.25
CA THR A 181 8.97 -6.21 1.05
C THR A 181 9.99 -6.14 -0.08
N PHE A 182 11.26 -5.85 0.22
CA PHE A 182 12.34 -5.87 -0.76
C PHE A 182 12.55 -7.26 -1.37
N VAL A 183 12.59 -8.32 -0.56
CA VAL A 183 12.73 -9.70 -1.05
C VAL A 183 11.53 -10.11 -1.91
N LEU A 184 10.30 -9.73 -1.53
CA LEU A 184 9.11 -9.97 -2.34
C LEU A 184 9.17 -9.23 -3.69
N SER A 185 9.67 -7.99 -3.70
CA SER A 185 9.89 -7.22 -4.93
C SER A 185 10.97 -7.84 -5.82
N LEU A 186 12.08 -8.33 -5.24
CA LEU A 186 13.10 -9.07 -5.98
C LEU A 186 12.56 -10.38 -6.54
N TYR A 187 11.77 -11.12 -5.76
CA TYR A 187 11.13 -12.35 -6.21
C TYR A 187 10.15 -12.10 -7.36
N LEU A 188 9.41 -10.98 -7.33
CA LEU A 188 8.59 -10.59 -8.48
C LEU A 188 9.46 -10.31 -9.71
N GLY A 189 10.47 -9.45 -9.59
CA GLY A 189 11.33 -9.04 -10.71
C GLY A 189 12.06 -10.21 -11.36
N PHE A 190 12.83 -10.97 -10.56
CA PHE A 190 13.58 -12.14 -11.04
C PHE A 190 12.68 -13.33 -11.32
N GLY A 191 11.59 -13.50 -10.58
CA GLY A 191 10.66 -14.62 -10.76
C GLY A 191 9.96 -14.57 -12.11
N MET A 192 9.61 -13.38 -12.60
CA MET A 192 9.09 -13.24 -13.97
C MET A 192 10.15 -13.61 -15.02
N MET A 193 11.41 -13.17 -14.83
CA MET A 193 12.50 -13.48 -15.75
C MET A 193 12.86 -14.97 -15.78
N LEU A 194 12.86 -15.63 -14.61
CA LEU A 194 13.20 -17.03 -14.43
C LEU A 194 11.99 -17.99 -14.54
N LYS A 195 10.80 -17.47 -14.85
CA LYS A 195 9.53 -18.22 -14.95
C LYS A 195 9.15 -18.97 -13.67
N PHE A 196 9.50 -18.43 -12.51
CA PHE A 196 9.02 -18.93 -11.21
C PHE A 196 7.53 -18.62 -10.99
N PRO A 197 6.83 -19.37 -10.13
CA PRO A 197 5.43 -19.09 -9.82
C PRO A 197 5.32 -17.75 -9.10
N VAL A 198 4.87 -16.70 -9.80
CA VAL A 198 4.62 -15.36 -9.24
C VAL A 198 3.13 -15.05 -9.08
N ALA A 199 2.27 -15.90 -9.63
CA ALA A 199 0.82 -15.70 -9.64
C ALA A 199 0.21 -15.53 -8.24
N PHE A 200 0.80 -16.09 -7.19
CA PHE A 200 0.26 -15.95 -5.83
C PHE A 200 0.53 -14.57 -5.20
N LEU A 201 1.39 -13.73 -5.79
CA LEU A 201 1.76 -12.42 -5.22
C LEU A 201 0.71 -11.35 -5.55
N PRO A 202 0.22 -10.57 -4.56
CA PRO A 202 -0.67 -9.44 -4.82
C PRO A 202 -0.06 -8.39 -5.76
N THR A 203 1.27 -8.20 -5.67
CA THR A 203 2.05 -7.28 -6.51
C THR A 203 2.15 -7.73 -7.97
N TYR A 204 2.05 -9.03 -8.25
CA TYR A 204 1.90 -9.52 -9.62
C TYR A 204 0.46 -9.36 -10.10
N GLN A 205 -0.51 -9.68 -9.24
CA GLN A 205 -1.94 -9.60 -9.60
C GLN A 205 -2.39 -8.18 -9.95
N ILE A 206 -1.80 -7.14 -9.35
CA ILE A 206 -2.16 -5.76 -9.69
C ILE A 206 -1.69 -5.39 -11.10
N ARG A 207 -0.55 -5.94 -11.53
CA ARG A 207 0.00 -5.76 -12.87
C ARG A 207 -0.90 -6.39 -13.92
N GLU A 208 -1.37 -7.61 -13.67
CA GLU A 208 -2.36 -8.30 -14.52
C GLU A 208 -3.72 -7.58 -14.53
N ALA A 209 -4.16 -7.07 -13.38
CA ALA A 209 -5.44 -6.37 -13.27
C ALA A 209 -5.48 -5.07 -14.06
N VAL A 210 -4.39 -4.31 -14.03
CA VAL A 210 -4.31 -3.00 -14.69
C VAL A 210 -4.03 -3.12 -16.19
N THR A 211 -3.31 -4.16 -16.63
CA THR A 211 -3.06 -4.45 -18.06
C THR A 211 -4.29 -5.02 -18.77
N SER A 212 -5.14 -5.75 -18.06
CA SER A 212 -6.34 -6.37 -18.65
C SER A 212 -7.41 -5.34 -19.03
N THR A 213 -8.16 -5.59 -20.11
CA THR A 213 -9.32 -4.79 -20.50
C THR A 213 -10.58 -5.12 -19.69
N ALA A 214 -10.62 -6.29 -19.04
CA ALA A 214 -11.76 -6.72 -18.23
C ALA A 214 -11.82 -5.96 -16.89
N ILE A 215 -13.01 -5.51 -16.49
CA ILE A 215 -13.22 -4.80 -15.21
C ILE A 215 -12.98 -5.74 -14.03
N PHE A 216 -13.64 -6.90 -14.10
CA PHE A 216 -13.74 -7.82 -13.00
C PHE A 216 -12.93 -9.06 -13.33
N GLN A 217 -11.85 -9.25 -12.58
CA GLN A 217 -11.05 -10.46 -12.66
C GLN A 217 -11.16 -11.19 -11.32
N PRO A 218 -11.82 -12.36 -11.29
CA PRO A 218 -12.08 -13.06 -10.05
C PRO A 218 -10.78 -13.54 -9.38
N PHE A 219 -9.75 -13.85 -10.16
CA PHE A 219 -8.51 -14.42 -9.65
C PHE A 219 -7.64 -13.43 -8.84
N PRO A 220 -7.32 -12.20 -9.33
CA PRO A 220 -6.70 -11.16 -8.52
C PRO A 220 -7.47 -10.87 -7.22
N ILE A 221 -8.80 -10.78 -7.31
CA ILE A 221 -9.66 -10.48 -6.16
C ILE A 221 -9.57 -11.58 -5.11
N LEU A 222 -9.65 -12.85 -5.55
CA LEU A 222 -9.52 -14.00 -4.66
C LEU A 222 -8.18 -13.99 -3.93
N ILE A 223 -7.07 -13.78 -4.66
CA ILE A 223 -5.73 -13.73 -4.06
C ILE A 223 -5.63 -12.60 -3.04
N GLY A 224 -6.10 -11.40 -3.39
CA GLY A 224 -6.12 -10.25 -2.47
C GLY A 224 -6.88 -10.57 -1.18
N ILE A 225 -8.07 -11.16 -1.29
CA ILE A 225 -8.89 -11.54 -0.13
C ILE A 225 -8.19 -12.60 0.72
N VAL A 226 -7.61 -13.64 0.11
CA VAL A 226 -6.90 -14.70 0.86
C VAL A 226 -5.74 -14.12 1.64
N TRP A 227 -4.92 -13.26 1.02
CA TRP A 227 -3.80 -12.60 1.70
C TRP A 227 -4.25 -11.72 2.86
N VAL A 228 -5.25 -10.86 2.63
CA VAL A 228 -5.80 -9.97 3.66
C VAL A 228 -6.35 -10.78 4.83
N VAL A 229 -7.18 -11.79 4.57
CA VAL A 229 -7.79 -12.61 5.62
C VAL A 229 -6.74 -13.39 6.40
N ALA A 230 -5.79 -14.04 5.72
CA ALA A 230 -4.73 -14.80 6.37
C ALA A 230 -3.87 -13.92 7.28
N LEU A 231 -3.41 -12.78 6.77
CA LEU A 231 -2.56 -11.86 7.52
C LEU A 231 -3.33 -11.14 8.64
N LEU A 232 -4.60 -10.83 8.45
CA LEU A 232 -5.44 -10.26 9.51
C LEU A 232 -5.61 -11.25 10.67
N ILE A 233 -5.87 -12.53 10.37
CA ILE A 233 -5.96 -13.59 11.37
C ILE A 233 -4.62 -13.76 12.10
N LEU A 234 -3.50 -13.84 11.36
CA LEU A 234 -2.16 -13.94 11.94
C LEU A 234 -1.84 -12.75 12.85
N SER A 235 -2.13 -11.52 12.39
CA SER A 235 -1.94 -10.29 13.16
C SER A 235 -2.76 -10.28 14.44
N TRP A 236 -4.02 -10.71 14.37
CA TRP A 236 -4.89 -10.82 15.52
C TRP A 236 -4.41 -11.88 16.51
N CYS A 237 -3.99 -13.05 16.02
CA CYS A 237 -3.45 -14.12 16.83
C CYS A 237 -2.17 -13.69 17.57
N SER A 238 -1.26 -13.00 16.87
CA SER A 238 -0.06 -12.39 17.47
C SER A 238 -0.45 -11.42 18.57
N PHE A 239 -1.34 -10.46 18.30
CA PHE A 239 -1.72 -9.43 19.27
C PHE A 239 -2.48 -9.99 20.48
N ARG A 240 -3.37 -10.96 20.29
CA ARG A 240 -4.17 -11.54 21.38
C ARG A 240 -3.31 -12.26 22.41
N LYS A 241 -2.30 -13.02 21.95
CA LYS A 241 -1.40 -13.81 22.80
C LYS A 241 -0.32 -12.97 23.48
N CYS A 242 -0.22 -11.68 23.16
CA CYS A 242 0.73 -10.80 23.81
C CYS A 242 0.34 -10.54 25.27
N GLU A 243 1.23 -10.92 26.18
CA GLU A 243 1.33 -10.29 27.49
C GLU A 243 1.86 -8.87 27.28
N LEU A 244 1.09 -7.89 27.74
CA LEU A 244 1.47 -6.49 27.77
C LEU A 244 1.92 -6.26 29.22
N LYS A 245 3.21 -6.00 29.40
CA LYS A 245 3.87 -5.88 30.71
C LYS A 245 4.02 -4.42 31.08
#